data_AF-A0A6J0VP84-F1
#
_entry.id   AF-A0A6J0VP84-F1
#
_cell.length_a   1.000
_cell.length_b   1.000
_cell.length_c   1.000
_cell.angle_alpha   90.00
_cell.angle_beta   90.00
_cell.angle_gamma   90.00
#
_symmetry.space_group_name_H-M   'P 1'
#
loop_
_entity.id
_entity.type
_entity.pdbx_description
1 polymer ?
#
loop_
_entity_poly.entity_id
_entity_poly.type
_entity_poly.pdbx_seq_one_letter_code
_entity_poly.pdbx_strand_id
1 'polypeptide(L)'
;MELAFSYVSGYSVAILLLQMVVLPSALGLDVQINVHVPDTKGLMLECNSGGWFPSPQMEWRDSRGNVIPYSSKSSSVDGAGLLHLKMSVLLKNSTHSPVTCCICNPVTGQEKRAGVILPVSQNRWFVLFSDCIPFLIHAGISPIYLIFKNGVTDSDDLYPLYSTWICDICVILTVLMTFFSILIFCILQTLEGKTHREGPL
;
A
#
# COMPACT_ATOMS: atom_id res chain seq x y z
N MET A 1 -3.07 -44.51 -47.18
CA MET A 1 -2.66 -43.97 -45.86
C MET A 1 -1.19 -43.65 -45.99
N GLU A 2 -0.69 -42.43 -46.00
CA GLU A 2 -1.20 -41.15 -45.50
C GLU A 2 -0.68 -40.02 -46.41
N LEU A 3 -1.58 -39.42 -47.20
CA LEU A 3 -1.33 -38.16 -47.94
C LEU A 3 -2.02 -36.98 -47.22
N ALA A 4 -2.31 -37.11 -45.93
CA ALA A 4 -3.13 -36.17 -45.17
C ALA A 4 -2.35 -34.97 -44.60
N PHE A 5 -1.07 -34.78 -44.95
CA PHE A 5 -0.23 -33.71 -44.40
C PHE A 5 0.02 -32.50 -45.31
N SER A 6 -0.50 -32.48 -46.54
CA SER A 6 -0.21 -31.41 -47.50
C SER A 6 -1.45 -30.62 -47.93
N TYR A 7 -2.23 -30.09 -46.99
CA TYR A 7 -3.15 -28.98 -47.31
C TYR A 7 -3.53 -28.15 -46.09
N VAL A 8 -2.54 -27.62 -45.37
CA VAL A 8 -2.80 -26.38 -44.64
C VAL A 8 -2.65 -25.28 -45.68
N SER A 9 -3.77 -24.69 -46.09
CA SER A 9 -3.75 -23.66 -47.12
C SER A 9 -2.80 -22.52 -46.75
N GLY A 10 -2.11 -21.93 -47.72
CA GLY A 10 -1.19 -20.79 -47.50
C GLY A 10 -1.84 -19.64 -46.72
N TYR A 11 -3.16 -19.45 -46.83
CA TYR A 11 -3.91 -18.50 -46.01
C TYR A 11 -3.97 -18.92 -44.53
N SER A 12 -4.20 -20.20 -44.23
CA SER A 12 -4.15 -20.73 -42.86
C SER A 12 -2.76 -20.67 -42.26
N VAL A 13 -1.71 -20.91 -43.05
CA VAL A 13 -0.31 -20.75 -42.61
C VAL A 13 0.00 -19.27 -42.34
N ALA A 14 -0.42 -18.36 -43.21
CA ALA A 14 -0.25 -16.92 -43.01
C ALA A 14 -1.02 -16.40 -41.78
N ILE A 15 -2.25 -16.89 -41.56
CA ILE A 15 -3.05 -16.57 -40.37
C ILE A 15 -2.37 -17.09 -39.10
N LEU A 16 -1.88 -18.33 -39.09
CA LEU A 16 -1.15 -18.90 -37.96
C LEU A 16 0.14 -18.12 -37.65
N LEU A 17 0.90 -17.71 -38.67
CA LEU A 17 2.10 -16.89 -38.51
C LEU A 17 1.79 -15.49 -37.97
N LEU A 18 0.73 -14.85 -38.47
CA LEU A 18 0.23 -13.58 -37.93
C LEU A 18 -0.18 -13.72 -36.47
N GLN A 19 -0.94 -14.77 -36.11
CA GLN A 19 -1.37 -15.02 -34.74
C GLN A 19 -0.17 -15.18 -33.78
N MET A 20 0.86 -15.93 -34.20
CA MET A 20 2.07 -16.17 -33.43
C MET A 20 2.94 -14.92 -33.22
N VAL A 21 2.93 -13.96 -34.16
CA VAL A 21 3.66 -12.68 -34.05
C VAL A 21 2.90 -11.65 -33.20
N VAL A 22 1.57 -11.65 -33.29
CA VAL A 22 0.72 -10.67 -32.61
C VAL A 22 0.53 -10.99 -31.12
N LEU A 23 0.46 -12.27 -30.74
CA LEU A 23 0.17 -12.64 -29.34
C LEU A 23 1.27 -12.26 -28.33
N PRO A 24 2.58 -12.49 -28.55
CA PRO A 24 3.60 -12.22 -27.52
C PRO A 24 3.87 -10.72 -27.33
N SER A 25 3.78 -9.96 -28.41
CA SER A 25 4.21 -8.56 -28.49
C SER A 25 3.13 -7.56 -28.02
N ALA A 26 1.90 -8.04 -27.82
CA ALA A 26 0.74 -7.21 -27.50
C ALA A 26 0.31 -7.27 -26.01
N LEU A 27 1.04 -8.03 -25.19
CA LEU A 27 0.61 -8.33 -23.82
C LEU A 27 0.97 -7.24 -22.79
N GLY A 28 1.83 -6.27 -23.15
CA GLY A 28 2.37 -5.31 -22.20
C GLY A 28 3.26 -5.97 -21.14
N LEU A 29 4.17 -5.22 -20.54
CA LEU A 29 4.87 -5.58 -19.31
C LEU A 29 3.95 -5.36 -18.10
N ASP A 30 4.42 -5.76 -16.92
CA ASP A 30 3.65 -5.52 -15.70
C ASP A 30 3.53 -4.02 -15.37
N VAL A 31 2.54 -3.65 -14.57
CA VAL A 31 2.28 -2.25 -14.21
C VAL A 31 3.00 -1.91 -12.90
N GLN A 32 3.87 -0.91 -12.91
CA GLN A 32 4.56 -0.46 -11.70
C GLN A 32 3.99 0.89 -11.24
N ILE A 33 3.85 1.04 -9.93
CA ILE A 33 3.34 2.26 -9.31
C ILE A 33 4.41 2.82 -8.38
N ASN A 34 4.82 4.06 -8.64
CA ASN A 34 5.73 4.81 -7.82
C ASN A 34 4.95 5.87 -7.03
N VAL A 35 5.31 6.03 -5.76
CA VAL A 35 4.67 6.97 -4.84
C VAL A 35 5.65 8.09 -4.51
N HIS A 36 5.22 9.34 -4.67
CA HIS A 36 5.99 10.54 -4.36
C HIS A 36 5.19 11.45 -3.45
N VAL A 37 5.79 11.90 -2.34
CA VAL A 37 5.17 12.82 -1.38
C VAL A 37 5.79 14.21 -1.54
N PRO A 38 5.25 15.09 -2.39
CA PRO A 38 5.68 16.48 -2.44
C PRO A 38 5.29 17.19 -1.14
N ASP A 39 6.27 17.83 -0.48
CA ASP A 39 6.22 18.43 0.87
C ASP A 39 4.91 19.13 1.30
N THR A 40 4.13 19.68 0.36
CA THR A 40 2.95 20.50 0.69
C THR A 40 1.76 20.36 -0.27
N LYS A 41 1.83 19.55 -1.33
CA LYS A 41 0.80 19.56 -2.41
C LYS A 41 -0.11 18.33 -2.46
N GLY A 42 0.10 17.35 -1.57
CA GLY A 42 -0.64 16.08 -1.54
C GLY A 42 0.26 14.90 -1.91
N LEU A 43 -0.34 13.76 -2.25
CA LEU A 43 0.35 12.56 -2.68
C LEU A 43 0.36 12.46 -4.21
N MET A 44 1.53 12.34 -4.83
CA MET A 44 1.66 12.11 -6.26
C MET A 44 1.94 10.63 -6.52
N LEU A 45 1.09 9.98 -7.32
CA LEU A 45 1.32 8.62 -7.79
C LEU A 45 1.75 8.68 -9.26
N GLU A 46 2.76 7.91 -9.66
CA GLU A 46 3.15 7.69 -11.06
C GLU A 46 2.99 6.22 -11.40
N CYS A 47 2.19 5.91 -12.41
CA CYS A 47 2.06 4.58 -12.96
C CYS A 47 2.88 4.48 -14.23
N ASN A 48 3.69 3.42 -14.38
CA ASN A 48 4.47 3.14 -15.57
C ASN A 48 4.25 1.71 -16.09
N SER A 49 4.32 1.53 -17.40
CA SER A 49 4.27 0.20 -18.03
C SER A 49 4.78 0.23 -19.47
N GLY A 50 5.52 -0.80 -19.88
CA GLY A 50 6.16 -0.91 -21.21
C GLY A 50 5.62 -2.05 -22.07
N GLY A 51 6.15 -2.20 -23.28
CA GLY A 51 5.85 -3.36 -24.12
C GLY A 51 4.46 -3.36 -24.76
N TRP A 52 3.86 -2.19 -25.00
CA TRP A 52 2.49 -2.09 -25.52
C TRP A 52 2.46 -1.83 -27.02
N PHE A 53 1.62 -2.57 -27.74
CA PHE A 53 1.27 -2.29 -29.13
C PHE A 53 -0.14 -2.81 -29.44
N PRO A 54 -1.02 -2.04 -30.11
CA PRO A 54 -0.88 -0.61 -30.44
C PRO A 54 -1.02 0.27 -29.18
N SER A 55 -1.19 1.59 -29.32
CA SER A 55 -1.36 2.51 -28.19
C SER A 55 -2.54 2.11 -27.30
N PRO A 56 -2.32 1.75 -26.01
CA PRO A 56 -3.37 1.30 -25.12
C PRO A 56 -4.04 2.50 -24.41
N GLN A 57 -5.21 2.24 -23.83
CA GLN A 57 -5.90 3.17 -22.95
C GLN A 57 -5.34 3.03 -21.53
N MET A 58 -5.05 4.14 -20.87
CA MET A 58 -4.47 4.16 -19.52
C MET A 58 -5.23 5.15 -18.65
N GLU A 59 -5.71 4.67 -17.51
CA GLU A 59 -6.58 5.41 -16.59
C GLU A 59 -6.24 5.10 -15.13
N TRP A 60 -6.45 6.10 -14.27
CA TRP A 60 -6.51 5.88 -12.83
C TRP A 60 -7.97 5.74 -12.41
N ARG A 61 -8.27 4.81 -11.51
CA ARG A 61 -9.62 4.59 -10.97
C ARG A 61 -9.62 4.58 -9.45
N ASP A 62 -10.65 5.18 -8.87
CA ASP A 62 -10.93 5.10 -7.44
C ASP A 62 -11.55 3.74 -7.05
N SER A 63 -11.70 3.49 -5.76
CA SER A 63 -12.34 2.27 -5.22
C SER A 63 -13.77 2.00 -5.72
N ARG A 64 -14.47 3.01 -6.25
CA ARG A 64 -15.81 2.89 -6.83
C ARG A 64 -15.77 2.70 -8.35
N GLY A 65 -14.57 2.66 -8.94
CA GLY A 65 -14.35 2.55 -10.38
C GLY A 65 -14.44 3.88 -11.13
N ASN A 66 -14.56 5.02 -10.46
CA ASN A 66 -14.60 6.32 -11.14
C ASN A 66 -13.21 6.70 -11.63
N VAL A 67 -13.14 7.26 -12.84
CA VAL A 67 -11.89 7.73 -13.43
C VAL A 67 -11.38 8.96 -12.66
N ILE A 68 -10.12 8.89 -12.24
CA ILE A 68 -9.43 10.00 -11.57
C ILE A 68 -8.67 10.80 -12.64
N PRO A 69 -8.85 12.13 -12.69
CA PRO A 69 -8.14 12.97 -13.65
C PRO A 69 -6.63 12.93 -13.40
N TYR A 70 -5.86 12.69 -14.46
CA TYR A 70 -4.41 12.68 -14.39
C TYR A 70 -3.83 14.10 -14.31
N SER A 71 -2.66 14.21 -13.69
CA SER A 71 -1.86 15.44 -13.63
C SER A 71 -0.85 15.52 -14.79
N SER A 72 -0.30 14.37 -15.21
CA SER A 72 0.58 14.28 -16.37
C SER A 72 0.45 12.93 -17.05
N LYS A 73 0.68 12.91 -18.37
CA LYS A 73 0.72 11.71 -19.20
C LYS A 73 1.86 11.84 -20.19
N SER A 74 2.66 10.79 -20.36
CA SER A 74 3.68 10.72 -21.41
C SER A 74 3.78 9.32 -21.99
N SER A 75 4.28 9.25 -23.22
CA SER A 75 4.51 8.00 -23.95
C SER A 75 5.81 8.09 -24.72
N SER A 76 6.62 7.03 -24.67
CA SER A 76 7.84 6.87 -25.46
C SER A 76 7.81 5.55 -26.21
N VAL A 77 8.45 5.50 -27.37
CA VAL A 77 8.60 4.26 -28.17
C VAL A 77 10.01 3.72 -27.94
N ASP A 78 10.14 2.41 -27.70
CA ASP A 78 11.42 1.75 -27.57
C ASP A 78 12.05 1.37 -28.92
N GLY A 79 13.26 0.83 -28.91
CA GLY A 79 13.96 0.40 -30.14
C GLY A 79 13.27 -0.74 -30.90
N ALA A 80 12.34 -1.46 -30.26
CA ALA A 80 11.53 -2.51 -30.87
C ALA A 80 10.17 -2.01 -31.40
N GLY A 81 9.89 -0.71 -31.29
CA GLY A 81 8.63 -0.11 -31.72
C GLY A 81 7.48 -0.28 -30.72
N LEU A 82 7.77 -0.72 -29.49
CA LEU A 82 6.77 -0.89 -28.43
C LEU A 82 6.64 0.38 -27.60
N LEU A 83 5.43 0.64 -27.09
CA LEU A 83 5.13 1.81 -26.29
C LEU A 83 5.42 1.58 -24.81
N HIS A 84 6.02 2.59 -24.20
CA HIS A 84 6.17 2.75 -22.77
C HIS A 84 5.39 3.98 -22.32
N LEU A 85 4.51 3.78 -21.35
CA LEU A 85 3.56 4.77 -20.87
C LEU A 85 3.86 5.16 -19.45
N LYS A 86 3.67 6.44 -19.16
CA LYS A 86 3.67 6.99 -17.81
C LYS A 86 2.45 7.88 -17.60
N MET A 87 1.81 7.73 -16.46
CA MET A 87 0.66 8.55 -16.05
C MET A 87 0.74 8.87 -14.57
N SER A 88 0.70 10.16 -14.23
CA SER A 88 0.76 10.61 -12.84
C SER A 88 -0.52 11.28 -12.38
N VAL A 89 -0.87 11.12 -11.10
CA VAL A 89 -2.06 11.69 -10.48
C VAL A 89 -1.72 12.32 -9.12
N LEU A 90 -2.26 13.51 -8.86
CA LEU A 90 -2.11 14.22 -7.59
C LEU A 90 -3.37 14.05 -6.72
N LEU A 91 -3.21 13.47 -5.55
CA LEU A 91 -4.26 13.22 -4.57
C LEU A 91 -4.10 14.16 -3.38
N LYS A 92 -5.03 15.11 -3.23
CA LYS A 92 -4.96 16.14 -2.17
C LYS A 92 -5.66 15.76 -0.86
N ASN A 93 -6.62 14.85 -0.93
CA ASN A 93 -7.41 14.40 0.23
C ASN A 93 -7.53 12.88 0.16
N SER A 94 -6.39 12.21 0.34
CA SER A 94 -6.29 10.75 0.24
C SER A 94 -6.97 10.11 1.44
N THR A 95 -8.15 9.54 1.20
CA THR A 95 -8.74 8.55 2.11
C THR A 95 -8.05 7.20 1.88
N HIS A 96 -8.17 6.26 2.83
CA HIS A 96 -7.64 4.88 2.71
C HIS A 96 -8.24 4.06 1.55
N SER A 97 -8.99 4.69 0.64
CA SER A 97 -9.54 4.04 -0.53
C SER A 97 -8.42 3.57 -1.45
N PRO A 98 -8.43 2.31 -1.91
CA PRO A 98 -7.49 1.83 -2.91
C PRO A 98 -7.67 2.62 -4.20
N VAL A 99 -6.54 2.92 -4.84
CA VAL A 99 -6.48 3.58 -6.14
C VAL A 99 -5.77 2.63 -7.10
N THR A 100 -6.33 2.47 -8.29
CA THR A 100 -5.90 1.47 -9.27
C THR A 100 -5.50 2.14 -10.58
N CYS A 101 -4.34 1.79 -11.12
CA CYS A 101 -3.95 2.11 -12.48
C CYS A 101 -4.41 0.97 -13.40
N CYS A 102 -5.19 1.28 -14.43
CA CYS A 102 -5.71 0.33 -15.42
C CYS A 102 -5.13 0.67 -16.80
N ILE A 103 -4.61 -0.35 -17.50
CA ILE A 103 -4.12 -0.25 -18.88
C ILE A 103 -4.82 -1.29 -19.73
N CYS A 104 -5.56 -0.84 -20.76
CA CYS A 104 -6.37 -1.68 -21.62
C CYS A 104 -5.87 -1.61 -23.06
N ASN A 105 -5.57 -2.77 -23.66
CA ASN A 105 -5.28 -2.87 -25.08
C ASN A 105 -6.61 -2.84 -25.86
N PRO A 106 -6.86 -1.84 -26.73
CA PRO A 106 -8.13 -1.68 -27.44
C PRO A 106 -8.39 -2.76 -28.50
N VAL A 107 -7.34 -3.46 -28.96
CA VAL A 107 -7.45 -4.47 -30.02
C VAL A 107 -7.66 -5.85 -29.42
N THR A 108 -6.88 -6.21 -28.40
CA THR A 108 -6.97 -7.54 -27.76
C THR A 108 -8.00 -7.58 -26.63
N GLY A 109 -8.45 -6.42 -26.13
CA GLY A 109 -9.34 -6.31 -24.98
C GLY A 109 -8.66 -6.66 -23.65
N GLN A 110 -7.34 -6.90 -23.65
CA GLN A 110 -6.62 -7.28 -22.46
C GLN A 110 -6.44 -6.09 -21.52
N GLU A 111 -6.75 -6.28 -20.24
CA GLU A 111 -6.53 -5.31 -19.17
C GLU A 111 -5.38 -5.78 -18.26
N LYS A 112 -4.48 -4.85 -17.93
CA LYS A 112 -3.56 -4.96 -16.81
C LYS A 112 -3.84 -3.89 -15.80
N ARG A 113 -3.78 -4.25 -14.52
CA ARG A 113 -4.09 -3.33 -13.43
C ARG A 113 -3.17 -3.56 -12.24
N ALA A 114 -2.77 -2.47 -11.60
CA ALA A 114 -2.07 -2.47 -10.32
C ALA A 114 -2.75 -1.49 -9.39
N GLY A 115 -2.88 -1.86 -8.11
CA GLY A 115 -3.53 -1.05 -7.09
C GLY A 115 -2.58 -0.74 -5.94
N VAL A 116 -2.74 0.44 -5.35
CA VAL A 116 -2.05 0.83 -4.13
C VAL A 116 -3.05 1.34 -3.10
N ILE A 117 -2.85 0.93 -1.85
CA ILE A 117 -3.60 1.46 -0.71
C ILE A 117 -2.80 2.62 -0.15
N LEU A 118 -3.45 3.77 -0.05
CA LEU A 118 -2.79 4.98 0.40
C LEU A 118 -2.68 4.99 1.92
N PRO A 119 -1.49 5.23 2.50
CA PRO A 119 -1.40 5.58 3.90
C PRO A 119 -2.10 6.93 4.08
N VAL A 120 -3.00 7.02 5.07
CA VAL A 120 -3.55 8.32 5.46
C VAL A 120 -2.39 9.20 5.90
N SER A 121 -2.43 10.48 5.52
CA SER A 121 -1.59 11.50 6.15
C SER A 121 -2.01 11.58 7.62
N GLN A 122 -1.48 10.69 8.44
CA GLN A 122 -1.72 10.71 9.88
C GLN A 122 -1.04 11.98 10.37
N ASN A 123 -1.82 12.93 10.89
CA ASN A 123 -1.22 14.13 11.43
C ASN A 123 -0.21 13.68 12.49
N ARG A 124 1.02 14.18 12.38
CA ARG A 124 2.10 13.89 13.33
C ARG A 124 1.67 14.11 14.79
N TRP A 125 0.73 15.03 15.00
CA TRP A 125 0.03 15.25 16.26
C TRP A 125 -0.80 14.04 16.73
N PHE A 126 -1.61 13.40 15.88
CA PHE A 126 -2.41 12.23 16.30
C PHE A 126 -1.54 11.07 16.77
N VAL A 127 -0.36 10.87 16.17
CA VAL A 127 0.61 9.85 16.61
C VAL A 127 1.17 10.20 17.99
N LEU A 128 1.68 11.43 18.16
CA LEU A 128 2.22 11.91 19.44
C LEU A 128 1.18 11.85 20.57
N PHE A 129 -0.08 12.16 20.29
CA PHE A 129 -1.15 12.14 21.29
C PHE A 129 -1.56 10.71 21.63
N SER A 130 -1.71 9.83 20.64
CA SER A 130 -2.03 8.41 20.85
C SER A 130 -0.96 7.71 21.69
N ASP A 131 0.31 8.06 21.49
CA ASP A 131 1.42 7.44 22.23
C ASP A 131 1.56 8.00 23.64
N CYS A 132 1.34 9.31 23.86
CA CYS A 132 1.49 9.92 25.19
C CYS A 132 0.31 9.66 26.15
N ILE A 133 -0.91 9.52 25.63
CA ILE A 133 -2.13 9.34 26.44
C ILE A 133 -2.04 8.10 27.36
N PRO A 134 -1.60 6.91 26.88
CA PRO A 134 -1.39 5.75 27.74
C PRO A 134 -0.40 6.02 28.88
N PHE A 135 0.74 6.67 28.61
CA PHE A 135 1.73 6.98 29.64
C PHE A 135 1.18 7.95 30.70
N LEU A 136 0.40 8.96 30.29
CA LEU A 136 -0.24 9.90 31.22
C LEU A 136 -1.30 9.22 32.08
N ILE A 137 -2.08 8.30 31.50
CA ILE A 137 -3.07 7.51 32.22
C ILE A 137 -2.37 6.59 33.23
N HIS A 138 -1.29 5.89 32.84
CA HIS A 138 -0.52 5.03 33.76
C HIS A 138 0.16 5.83 34.89
N ALA A 139 0.73 6.99 34.57
CA ALA A 139 1.33 7.89 35.55
C ALA A 139 0.31 8.48 36.52
N GLY A 140 -0.96 8.64 36.12
CA GLY A 140 -2.04 9.10 36.98
C GLY A 140 -2.70 7.99 37.82
N ILE A 141 -2.90 6.79 37.25
CA ILE A 141 -3.55 5.67 37.92
C ILE A 141 -2.67 5.11 39.05
N SER A 142 -1.35 5.04 38.86
CA SER A 142 -0.42 4.49 39.87
C SER A 142 -0.45 5.25 41.21
N PRO A 143 -0.35 6.60 41.26
CA PRO A 143 -0.52 7.38 42.49
C PRO A 143 -1.92 7.22 43.12
N ILE A 144 -2.97 7.20 42.30
CA ILE A 144 -4.35 7.05 42.79
C ILE A 144 -4.54 5.69 43.45
N TYR A 145 -4.04 4.62 42.82
CA TYR A 145 -4.06 3.27 43.38
C TYR A 145 -3.30 3.19 44.72
N LEU A 146 -2.14 3.85 44.83
CA LEU A 146 -1.38 3.92 46.09
C LEU A 146 -2.11 4.73 47.18
N ILE A 147 -2.80 5.81 46.83
CA ILE A 147 -3.60 6.59 47.77
C ILE A 147 -4.78 5.77 48.31
N PHE A 148 -5.49 5.04 47.43
CA PHE A 148 -6.56 4.13 47.85
C PHE A 148 -6.04 2.99 48.73
N LYS A 149 -4.87 2.42 48.39
CA LYS A 149 -4.20 1.39 49.19
C LYS A 149 -3.87 1.87 50.60
N ASN A 150 -3.41 3.11 50.74
CA ASN A 150 -3.09 3.70 52.05
C ASN A 150 -4.35 4.10 52.86
N GLY A 151 -5.52 4.22 52.21
CA GLY A 151 -6.77 4.64 52.84
C GLY A 151 -7.68 3.49 53.30
N VAL A 152 -7.46 2.26 52.85
CA VAL A 152 -8.21 1.07 53.27
C VAL A 152 -7.58 0.48 54.54
N THR A 153 -8.39 0.35 55.59
CA THR A 153 -7.97 -0.17 56.90
C THR A 153 -8.03 -1.70 56.91
N ASP A 154 -6.91 -2.33 57.28
CA ASP A 154 -6.70 -3.78 57.42
C ASP A 154 -7.81 -4.46 58.25
N SER A 155 -8.71 -5.18 57.61
CA SER A 155 -9.66 -6.07 58.31
C SER A 155 -9.59 -7.54 57.87
N ASP A 156 -8.75 -7.88 56.88
CA ASP A 156 -8.60 -9.26 56.39
C ASP A 156 -7.13 -9.72 56.41
N ASP A 157 -6.81 -10.83 57.07
CA ASP A 157 -5.44 -11.38 57.16
C ASP A 157 -4.83 -11.76 55.79
N LEU A 158 -5.67 -11.97 54.76
CA LEU A 158 -5.25 -12.27 53.39
C LEU A 158 -5.02 -11.02 52.53
N TYR A 159 -5.45 -9.85 53.00
CA TYR A 159 -5.35 -8.56 52.31
C TYR A 159 -3.93 -8.20 51.86
N PRO A 160 -2.85 -8.36 52.66
CA PRO A 160 -1.50 -7.99 52.22
C PRO A 160 -0.98 -8.88 51.08
N LEU A 161 -1.32 -10.18 51.08
CA LEU A 161 -0.95 -11.11 50.01
C LEU A 161 -1.67 -10.74 48.71
N TYR A 162 -2.97 -10.47 48.81
CA TYR A 162 -3.80 -10.08 47.67
C TYR A 162 -3.57 -8.62 47.20
N SER A 163 -3.04 -7.72 48.01
CA SER A 163 -2.66 -6.39 47.53
C SER A 163 -1.36 -6.46 46.71
N THR A 164 -0.40 -7.25 47.18
CA THR A 164 0.95 -7.33 46.60
C THR A 164 0.96 -7.99 45.23
N TRP A 165 0.32 -9.16 45.06
CA TRP A 165 0.21 -9.80 43.73
C TRP A 165 -0.51 -8.92 42.69
N ILE A 166 -1.52 -8.13 43.08
CA ILE A 166 -2.19 -7.20 42.16
C ILE A 166 -1.28 -6.05 41.78
N CYS A 167 -0.50 -5.51 42.72
CA CYS A 167 0.52 -4.52 42.41
C CYS A 167 1.49 -5.06 41.36
N ASP A 168 2.02 -6.27 41.57
CA ASP A 168 2.99 -6.90 40.68
C ASP A 168 2.40 -7.16 39.29
N ILE A 169 1.18 -7.70 39.21
CA ILE A 169 0.47 -7.93 37.95
C ILE A 169 0.21 -6.61 37.22
N CYS A 170 -0.25 -5.56 37.92
CA CYS A 170 -0.48 -4.25 37.32
C CYS A 170 0.81 -3.62 36.76
N VAL A 171 1.93 -3.75 37.49
CA VAL A 171 3.24 -3.29 37.03
C VAL A 171 3.68 -4.08 35.80
N ILE A 172 3.58 -5.41 35.83
CA ILE A 172 3.96 -6.28 34.70
C ILE A 172 3.13 -5.95 33.45
N LEU A 173 1.81 -5.83 33.58
CA LEU A 173 0.92 -5.48 32.47
C LEU A 173 1.25 -4.09 31.90
N THR A 174 1.55 -3.12 32.75
CA THR A 174 1.95 -1.77 32.32
C THR A 174 3.28 -1.79 31.57
N VAL A 175 4.29 -2.50 32.08
CA VAL A 175 5.58 -2.66 31.41
C VAL A 175 5.43 -3.35 30.06
N LEU A 176 4.60 -4.39 29.97
CA LEU A 176 4.32 -5.07 28.70
C LEU A 176 3.62 -4.15 27.70
N MET A 177 2.56 -3.43 28.11
CA MET A 177 1.83 -2.51 27.22
C MET A 177 2.75 -1.41 26.69
N THR A 178 3.57 -0.81 27.55
CA THR A 178 4.53 0.22 27.13
C THR A 178 5.58 -0.32 26.16
N PHE A 179 6.12 -1.52 26.42
CA PHE A 179 7.08 -2.19 25.53
C PHE A 179 6.49 -2.47 24.13
N PHE A 180 5.28 -3.02 24.07
CA PHE A 180 4.62 -3.30 22.78
C PHE A 180 4.27 -2.03 22.01
N SER A 181 3.83 -0.97 22.70
CA SER A 181 3.59 0.33 22.06
C SER A 181 4.87 0.90 21.45
N ILE A 182 6.00 0.86 22.18
CA ILE A 182 7.30 1.30 21.66
C ILE A 182 7.72 0.47 20.45
N LEU A 183 7.56 -0.86 20.50
CA LEU A 183 7.86 -1.74 19.37
C LEU A 183 7.02 -1.40 18.13
N ILE A 184 5.70 -1.24 18.29
CA ILE A 184 4.80 -0.89 17.19
C ILE A 184 5.23 0.46 16.59
N PHE A 185 5.51 1.45 17.43
CA PHE A 185 6.01 2.74 16.98
C PHE A 185 7.34 2.62 16.20
N CYS A 186 8.33 1.90 16.72
CA CYS A 186 9.60 1.67 16.02
C CYS A 186 9.41 0.95 14.68
N ILE A 187 8.48 -0.01 14.60
CA ILE A 187 8.15 -0.71 13.36
C ILE A 187 7.53 0.27 12.36
N LEU A 188 6.58 1.11 12.78
CA LEU A 188 5.96 2.13 11.93
C LEU A 188 7.01 3.10 11.37
N GLN A 189 7.90 3.61 12.22
CA GLN A 189 9.01 4.48 11.80
C GLN A 189 9.97 3.77 10.82
N THR A 190 10.22 2.47 11.02
CA THR A 190 11.08 1.69 10.14
C THR A 190 10.44 1.45 8.76
N LEU A 191 9.13 1.24 8.72
CA LEU A 191 8.36 1.10 7.48
C LEU A 191 8.33 2.44 6.70
N GLU A 192 8.12 3.55 7.39
CA GLU A 192 8.22 4.90 6.79
C GLU A 192 9.64 5.18 6.27
N GLY A 193 10.67 4.87 7.06
CA GLY A 193 12.07 5.07 6.67
C GLY A 193 12.55 4.17 5.53
N LYS A 194 11.93 3.00 5.33
CA LYS A 194 12.20 2.12 4.18
C LYS A 194 11.56 2.67 2.90
N THR A 195 10.37 3.26 3.01
CA THR A 195 9.67 3.90 1.89
C THR A 195 10.47 5.07 1.30
N HIS A 196 11.27 5.76 2.11
CA HIS A 196 12.09 6.90 1.66
C HIS A 196 13.45 6.50 1.05
N ARG A 197 13.89 5.24 1.22
CA ARG A 197 15.20 4.75 0.71
C ARG A 197 15.13 4.06 -0.65
N GLU A 198 13.92 3.77 -1.13
CA GLU A 198 13.66 3.25 -2.49
C GLU A 198 13.22 4.37 -3.46
N GLY A 199 13.67 5.60 -3.22
CA GLY A 199 13.55 6.70 -4.20
C GLY A 199 14.55 6.53 -5.35
N PRO A 200 14.19 6.83 -6.61
CA PRO A 200 14.95 6.40 -7.77
C PRO A 200 16.31 7.09 -7.85
N LEU A 201 17.32 6.28 -8.16
CA LEU A 201 18.65 6.66 -8.63
C LEU A 201 18.57 7.29 -10.04
#